data_AF-A0A950G7U3-F1
#
_entry.id   AF-A0A950G7U3-F1
#
_cell.length_a   1.000
_cell.length_b   1.000
_cell.length_c   1.000
_cell.angle_alpha   90.00
_cell.angle_beta   90.00
_cell.angle_gamma   90.00
#
_symmetry.space_group_name_H-M   'P 1'
#
loop_
_entity.id
_entity.type
_entity.pdbx_description
1 polymer ?
#
loop_
_entity_poly.entity_id
_entity_poly.type
_entity_poly.pdbx_seq_one_letter_code
_entity_poly.pdbx_strand_id
1 'polypeptide(L)'
;MHFHEACVALGIGLTFGRPFYPGASLADRLYDLSKALLDGSVRLDPDVGCLARGFGRVLAKTPPSRQGGEVKDCVIVEECLELTWQLRVNGFARMCVFCTSNTDDYGAAGGGLHPTLAAEFAAVGLNFTSNLPWAVHEVQK
;
A
#
# COMPACT_ATOMS: atom_id res chain seq x y z
N MET A 1 -6.88 16.16 -5.13
CA MET A 1 -6.49 16.04 -3.72
C MET A 1 -5.07 15.54 -3.65
N HIS A 2 -4.19 16.31 -3.01
CA HIS A 2 -2.77 15.98 -2.82
C HIS A 2 -2.53 15.24 -1.51
N PHE A 3 -1.35 14.63 -1.34
CA PHE A 3 -1.00 13.84 -0.15
C PHE A 3 -1.27 14.57 1.18
N HIS A 4 -0.81 15.83 1.34
CA HIS A 4 -1.07 16.61 2.56
C HIS A 4 -2.55 16.82 2.85
N GLU A 5 -3.38 17.03 1.81
CA GLU A 5 -4.83 17.16 1.98
C GLU A 5 -5.46 15.85 2.42
N ALA A 6 -4.99 14.72 1.87
CA ALA A 6 -5.41 13.38 2.28
C ALA A 6 -5.08 13.12 3.76
N CYS A 7 -3.87 13.44 4.20
CA CYS A 7 -3.46 13.27 5.59
C CYS A 7 -4.30 14.14 6.53
N VAL A 8 -4.54 15.42 6.18
CA VAL A 8 -5.41 16.30 6.97
C VAL A 8 -6.83 15.75 7.05
N ALA A 9 -7.40 15.29 5.94
CA ALA A 9 -8.74 14.72 5.89
C ALA A 9 -8.88 13.44 6.74
N LEU A 10 -7.78 12.69 6.92
CA LEU A 10 -7.74 11.47 7.74
C LEU A 10 -7.26 11.71 9.18
N GLY A 11 -6.93 12.95 9.55
CA GLY A 11 -6.39 13.28 10.87
C GLY A 11 -4.96 12.74 11.10
N ILE A 12 -4.21 12.44 10.04
CA ILE A 12 -2.81 12.01 10.10
C ILE A 12 -1.94 13.26 10.25
N GLY A 13 -1.32 13.42 11.43
CA GLY A 13 -0.39 14.52 11.70
C GLY A 13 0.92 14.35 10.94
N LEU A 14 1.19 15.26 9.99
CA LEU A 14 2.48 15.30 9.30
C LEU A 14 3.46 16.19 10.05
N THR A 15 4.70 15.72 10.20
CA THR A 15 5.80 16.48 10.81
C THR A 15 6.56 17.35 9.81
N PHE A 16 6.16 17.33 8.54
CA PHE A 16 6.81 18.05 7.45
C PHE A 16 5.78 18.79 6.57
N GLY A 17 6.19 19.95 6.07
CA GLY A 17 5.38 20.79 5.19
C GLY A 17 5.32 20.29 3.74
N ARG A 18 4.57 21.01 2.89
CA ARG A 18 4.61 20.77 1.45
C ARG A 18 6.01 21.06 0.92
N PRO A 19 6.63 20.15 0.16
CA PRO A 19 8.01 20.35 -0.27
C PRO A 19 8.10 21.51 -1.26
N PHE A 20 9.16 22.31 -1.11
CA PHE A 20 9.51 23.41 -2.00
C PHE A 20 10.98 23.23 -2.44
N TYR A 21 11.22 23.26 -3.75
CA TYR A 21 12.51 22.87 -4.33
C TYR A 21 13.18 24.02 -5.11
N PRO A 22 13.79 25.01 -4.43
CA PRO A 22 14.56 26.03 -5.11
C PRO A 22 15.98 25.53 -5.41
N GLY A 23 16.34 25.43 -6.70
CA GLY A 23 17.72 25.33 -7.19
C GLY A 23 18.58 24.18 -6.63
N ALA A 24 19.86 24.49 -6.34
CA ALA A 24 20.98 23.56 -6.13
C ALA A 24 20.91 22.64 -4.88
N SER A 25 19.75 22.52 -4.22
CA SER A 25 19.55 21.71 -3.00
C SER A 25 18.51 20.58 -3.17
N LEU A 26 18.09 20.30 -4.41
CA LEU A 26 17.02 19.33 -4.68
C LEU A 26 17.25 17.95 -4.05
N ALA A 27 18.47 17.41 -4.19
CA ALA A 27 18.78 16.06 -3.68
C ALA A 27 18.63 15.97 -2.16
N ASP A 28 19.21 16.93 -1.42
CA ASP A 28 19.11 16.98 0.04
C ASP A 28 17.65 17.14 0.50
N ARG A 29 16.86 17.97 -0.20
CA ARG A 29 15.44 18.15 0.10
C ARG A 29 14.60 16.89 -0.15
N LEU A 30 14.91 16.14 -1.20
CA LEU A 30 14.25 14.86 -1.48
C LEU A 30 14.62 13.82 -0.42
N TYR A 31 15.88 13.80 0.02
CA TYR A 31 16.32 12.94 1.13
C TYR A 31 15.58 13.28 2.43
N ASP A 32 15.56 14.55 2.82
CA ASP A 32 14.87 15.02 4.03
C ASP A 32 13.37 14.69 3.99
N LEU A 33 12.72 14.90 2.84
CA LEU A 33 11.31 14.57 2.63
C LEU A 33 11.06 13.06 2.77
N SER A 34 11.88 12.24 2.11
CA SER A 34 11.78 10.78 2.18
C SER A 34 11.94 10.29 3.63
N LYS A 35 12.93 10.83 4.34
CA LYS A 35 13.17 10.51 5.74
C LYS A 35 12.00 10.92 6.63
N ALA A 36 11.48 12.14 6.49
CA ALA A 36 10.35 12.62 7.27
C ALA A 36 9.07 11.82 7.02
N LEU A 37 8.83 11.40 5.76
CA LEU A 37 7.73 10.50 5.41
C LEU A 37 7.89 9.13 6.09
N LEU A 38 9.10 8.57 6.06
CA LEU A 38 9.41 7.27 6.65
C LEU A 38 9.42 7.30 8.19
N ASP A 39 9.76 8.43 8.80
CA ASP A 39 9.72 8.63 10.26
C ASP A 39 8.27 8.85 10.75
N GLY A 40 7.38 9.34 9.88
CA GLY A 40 5.95 9.49 10.15
C GLY A 40 5.10 8.26 9.83
N SER A 41 5.70 7.18 9.31
CA SER A 41 4.99 5.95 8.96
C SER A 41 5.19 4.84 10.00
N VAL A 42 4.21 3.93 10.08
CA VAL A 42 4.41 2.66 10.77
C VAL A 42 5.25 1.76 9.86
N ARG A 43 6.34 1.23 10.39
CA ARG A 43 7.20 0.27 9.70
C ARG A 43 6.85 -1.12 10.19
N LEU A 44 6.51 -2.01 9.27
CA LEU A 44 6.33 -3.41 9.58
C LEU A 44 7.71 -4.07 9.62
N ASP A 45 7.96 -4.88 10.64
CA ASP A 45 9.14 -5.73 10.66
C ASP A 45 8.99 -6.83 9.61
N PRO A 46 10.07 -7.24 8.93
CA PRO A 46 10.00 -8.33 7.96
C PRO A 46 9.47 -9.61 8.60
N ASP A 47 8.39 -10.16 8.03
CA ASP A 47 7.82 -11.44 8.48
C ASP A 47 8.25 -12.59 7.55
N VAL A 48 8.85 -13.63 8.14
CA VAL A 48 9.34 -14.80 7.39
C VAL A 48 8.19 -15.54 6.71
N GLY A 49 6.99 -15.55 7.31
CA GLY A 49 5.80 -16.16 6.73
C GLY A 49 5.35 -15.43 5.46
N CYS A 50 5.21 -14.11 5.52
CA CYS A 50 4.90 -13.26 4.38
C CYS A 50 5.95 -13.38 3.27
N LEU A 51 7.23 -13.41 3.62
CA LEU A 51 8.31 -13.63 2.66
C LEU A 51 8.16 -14.98 1.94
N ALA A 52 7.95 -16.07 2.69
CA ALA A 52 7.79 -17.40 2.12
C ALA A 52 6.56 -17.49 1.20
N ARG A 53 5.41 -16.91 1.59
CA ARG A 53 4.21 -16.84 0.75
C ARG A 53 4.43 -15.99 -0.50
N GLY A 54 5.14 -14.87 -0.37
CA GLY A 54 5.50 -14.00 -1.48
C GLY A 54 6.36 -14.72 -2.53
N PHE A 55 7.36 -15.49 -2.09
CA PHE A 55 8.11 -16.38 -2.99
C PHE A 55 7.23 -17.45 -3.63
N GLY A 56 6.29 -18.02 -2.86
CA GLY A 56 5.30 -18.98 -3.36
C GLY A 56 4.49 -18.42 -4.53
N ARG A 57 4.03 -17.16 -4.44
CA ARG A 57 3.34 -16.47 -5.54
C ARG A 57 4.20 -16.38 -6.79
N VAL A 58 5.47 -16.05 -6.66
CA VAL A 58 6.39 -15.96 -7.82
C VAL A 58 6.58 -17.31 -8.50
N LEU A 59 6.83 -18.36 -7.71
CA LEU A 59 6.98 -19.72 -8.25
C LEU A 59 5.70 -20.21 -8.94
N ALA A 60 4.55 -19.92 -8.35
CA ALA A 60 3.24 -20.28 -8.89
C ALA A 60 2.72 -19.33 -9.96
N LYS A 61 3.45 -18.24 -10.28
CA LYS A 61 2.99 -17.15 -11.17
C LYS A 61 1.61 -16.60 -10.78
N THR A 62 1.37 -16.49 -9.48
CA THR A 62 0.15 -15.93 -8.90
C THR A 62 0.31 -14.42 -8.76
N PRO A 63 -0.72 -13.61 -9.11
CA PRO A 63 -0.67 -12.17 -9.00
C PRO A 63 -0.25 -11.67 -7.60
N PRO A 64 0.50 -10.56 -7.51
CA PRO A 64 0.89 -9.67 -8.62
C PRO A 64 2.05 -10.21 -9.47
N SER A 65 2.60 -11.39 -9.18
CA SER A 65 3.62 -12.00 -10.04
C SER A 65 3.06 -12.45 -11.38
N ARG A 66 3.81 -12.13 -12.42
CA ARG A 66 3.74 -12.75 -13.76
C ARG A 66 4.99 -13.56 -14.03
N GLN A 67 5.13 -14.16 -15.22
CA GLN A 67 6.36 -14.85 -15.59
C GLN A 67 7.56 -13.88 -15.50
N GLY A 68 8.51 -14.17 -14.61
CA GLY A 68 9.64 -13.27 -14.30
C GLY A 68 9.27 -12.07 -13.41
N GLY A 69 8.15 -12.15 -12.67
CA GLY A 69 7.63 -11.08 -11.82
C GLY A 69 8.50 -10.76 -10.61
N GLU A 70 8.29 -9.56 -10.05
CA GLU A 70 9.06 -9.07 -8.91
C GLU A 70 8.55 -9.67 -7.59
N VAL A 71 9.47 -10.28 -6.84
CA VAL A 71 9.17 -10.85 -5.50
C VAL A 71 8.63 -9.78 -4.55
N LYS A 72 9.12 -8.53 -4.67
CA LYS A 72 8.80 -7.43 -3.75
C LYS A 72 7.31 -7.11 -3.72
N ASP A 73 6.66 -7.03 -4.88
CA ASP A 73 5.22 -6.77 -4.95
C ASP A 73 4.41 -7.92 -4.33
N CYS A 74 4.85 -9.17 -4.50
CA CYS A 74 4.21 -10.31 -3.87
C CYS A 74 4.32 -10.26 -2.34
N VAL A 75 5.48 -9.87 -1.83
CA VAL A 75 5.70 -9.70 -0.38
C VAL A 75 4.83 -8.57 0.17
N ILE A 76 4.74 -7.43 -0.51
CA ILE A 76 3.89 -6.30 -0.10
C ILE A 76 2.42 -6.73 0.03
N VAL A 77 1.91 -7.50 -0.94
CA VAL A 77 0.54 -8.04 -0.88
C VAL A 77 0.36 -8.95 0.32
N GLU A 78 1.29 -9.88 0.54
CA GLU A 78 1.22 -10.82 1.68
C GLU A 78 1.27 -10.11 3.03
N GLU A 79 2.12 -9.09 3.17
CA GLU A 79 2.20 -8.28 4.39
C GLU A 79 0.91 -7.47 4.62
N CYS A 80 0.30 -6.95 3.55
CA CYS A 80 -0.97 -6.21 3.65
C CYS A 80 -2.15 -7.12 4.01
N LEU A 81 -2.20 -8.34 3.44
CA LEU A 81 -3.20 -9.34 3.78
C LEU A 81 -3.05 -9.79 5.23
N GLU A 82 -1.81 -10.09 5.66
CA GLU A 82 -1.48 -10.50 7.02
C GLU A 82 -1.82 -9.40 8.02
N LEU A 83 -1.34 -8.17 7.80
CA LEU A 83 -1.63 -7.04 8.68
C LEU A 83 -3.13 -6.81 8.80
N THR A 84 -3.86 -6.85 7.69
CA THR A 84 -5.32 -6.64 7.72
C THR A 84 -6.00 -7.76 8.50
N TRP A 85 -5.63 -9.01 8.26
CA TRP A 85 -6.16 -10.14 9.02
C TRP A 85 -5.88 -9.98 10.52
N GLN A 86 -4.64 -9.66 10.91
CA GLN A 86 -4.26 -9.41 12.31
C GLN A 86 -5.06 -8.28 12.93
N LEU A 87 -5.25 -7.17 12.22
CA LEU A 87 -6.10 -6.06 12.66
C LEU A 87 -7.54 -6.52 12.92
N ARG A 88 -8.13 -7.31 12.01
CA ARG A 88 -9.51 -7.82 12.14
C ARG A 88 -9.66 -8.75 13.34
N VAL A 89 -8.78 -9.74 13.50
CA VAL A 89 -8.87 -10.69 14.62
C VAL A 89 -8.62 -10.03 15.98
N ASN A 90 -7.93 -8.88 16.00
CA ASN A 90 -7.75 -8.05 17.19
C ASN A 90 -8.82 -6.95 17.34
N GLY A 91 -9.92 -7.01 16.58
CA GLY A 91 -11.09 -6.15 16.76
C GLY A 91 -11.01 -4.77 16.08
N PHE A 92 -10.02 -4.51 15.24
CA PHE A 92 -9.99 -3.30 14.43
C PHE A 92 -11.05 -3.38 13.33
N ALA A 93 -12.12 -2.60 13.48
CA ALA A 93 -13.28 -2.63 12.59
C ALA A 93 -13.29 -1.53 11.51
N ARG A 94 -12.33 -0.60 11.52
CA ARG A 94 -12.28 0.49 10.53
C ARG A 94 -11.82 -0.02 9.16
N MET A 95 -12.20 0.69 8.12
CA MET A 95 -11.83 0.39 6.73
C MET A 95 -10.31 0.32 6.56
N CYS A 96 -9.84 -0.73 5.87
CA CYS A 96 -8.45 -0.89 5.46
C CYS A 96 -8.40 -0.79 3.94
N VAL A 97 -7.48 0.03 3.40
CA VAL A 97 -7.38 0.26 1.95
C VAL A 97 -5.95 0.05 1.49
N PHE A 98 -5.79 -0.84 0.52
CA PHE A 98 -4.60 -0.92 -0.31
C PHE A 98 -4.71 0.10 -1.44
N CYS A 99 -3.80 1.06 -1.47
CA CYS A 99 -3.76 2.12 -2.46
C CYS A 99 -2.45 2.04 -3.25
N THR A 100 -2.53 1.80 -4.56
CA THR A 100 -1.36 1.76 -5.44
C THR A 100 -1.68 2.40 -6.78
N SER A 101 -0.73 3.13 -7.37
CA SER A 101 -0.85 3.57 -8.76
C SER A 101 -0.44 2.48 -9.77
N ASN A 102 0.20 1.39 -9.30
CA ASN A 102 0.53 0.26 -10.15
C ASN A 102 -0.72 -0.59 -10.37
N THR A 103 -1.48 -0.29 -11.41
CA THR A 103 -2.67 -1.07 -11.77
C THR A 103 -2.36 -2.24 -12.70
N ASP A 104 -1.17 -2.29 -13.29
CA ASP A 104 -0.85 -3.29 -14.30
C ASP A 104 -0.51 -4.64 -13.66
N ASP A 105 0.25 -4.64 -12.56
CA ASP A 105 0.61 -5.87 -11.86
C ASP A 105 -0.47 -6.35 -10.88
N TYR A 106 -1.36 -5.45 -10.44
CA TYR A 106 -2.42 -5.75 -9.48
C TYR A 106 -3.80 -5.86 -10.13
N GLY A 107 -4.00 -5.27 -11.30
CA GLY A 107 -5.31 -5.13 -11.92
C GLY A 107 -5.70 -6.27 -12.87
N ALA A 108 -6.97 -6.30 -13.23
CA ALA A 108 -7.52 -7.17 -14.26
C ALA A 108 -7.60 -6.47 -15.62
N ALA A 109 -7.58 -7.26 -16.71
CA ALA A 109 -7.93 -6.75 -18.03
C ALA A 109 -9.41 -6.31 -18.03
N GLY A 110 -9.63 -4.99 -18.03
CA GLY A 110 -10.96 -4.37 -17.86
C GLY A 110 -11.08 -3.41 -16.68
N GLY A 111 -10.03 -3.27 -15.87
CA GLY A 111 -9.98 -2.37 -14.71
C GLY A 111 -10.41 -3.05 -13.41
N GLY A 112 -9.98 -2.49 -12.28
CA GLY A 112 -10.16 -3.08 -10.95
C GLY A 112 -9.11 -4.14 -10.63
N LEU A 113 -9.21 -4.72 -9.43
CA LEU A 113 -8.27 -5.70 -8.88
C LEU A 113 -8.40 -7.06 -9.59
N HIS A 114 -7.27 -7.76 -9.78
CA HIS A 114 -7.27 -9.11 -10.35
C HIS A 114 -8.22 -10.05 -9.56
N PRO A 115 -9.04 -10.90 -10.21
CA PRO A 115 -10.08 -11.69 -9.51
C PRO A 115 -9.56 -12.54 -8.35
N THR A 116 -8.39 -13.16 -8.50
CA THR A 116 -7.73 -13.91 -7.41
C THR A 116 -7.40 -13.01 -6.22
N LEU A 117 -6.77 -11.85 -6.46
CA LEU A 117 -6.46 -10.88 -5.40
C LEU A 117 -7.75 -10.32 -4.81
N ALA A 118 -8.80 -10.10 -5.60
CA ALA A 118 -10.08 -9.63 -5.11
C ALA A 118 -10.72 -10.59 -4.10
N ALA A 119 -10.63 -11.90 -4.33
CA ALA A 119 -11.10 -12.90 -3.37
C ALA A 119 -10.28 -12.87 -2.07
N GLU A 120 -8.96 -12.75 -2.16
CA GLU A 120 -8.06 -12.68 -1.00
C GLU A 120 -8.29 -11.40 -0.18
N PHE A 121 -8.43 -10.27 -0.87
CA PHE A 121 -8.71 -8.97 -0.27
C PHE A 121 -10.07 -8.95 0.43
N ALA A 122 -11.10 -9.51 -0.22
CA ALA A 122 -12.43 -9.64 0.37
C ALA A 122 -12.41 -10.54 1.62
N ALA A 123 -11.62 -11.61 1.64
CA ALA A 123 -11.53 -12.53 2.77
C ALA A 123 -11.01 -11.86 4.07
N VAL A 124 -10.18 -10.82 3.95
CA VAL A 124 -9.66 -10.06 5.10
C VAL A 124 -10.34 -8.69 5.27
N GLY A 125 -11.23 -8.30 4.36
CA GLY A 125 -11.86 -6.98 4.36
C GLY A 125 -10.87 -5.84 4.05
N LEU A 126 -10.01 -6.04 3.06
CA LEU A 126 -9.09 -5.06 2.49
C LEU A 126 -9.67 -4.50 1.18
N ASN A 127 -9.88 -3.19 1.09
CA ASN A 127 -10.35 -2.56 -0.14
C ASN A 127 -9.18 -2.20 -1.05
N PHE A 128 -9.41 -2.16 -2.37
CA PHE A 128 -8.42 -1.76 -3.35
C PHE A 128 -8.80 -0.43 -4.01
N THR A 129 -7.83 0.47 -4.13
CA THR A 129 -7.98 1.74 -4.85
C THR A 129 -6.71 2.06 -5.66
N SER A 130 -6.89 2.75 -6.79
CA SER A 130 -5.77 3.08 -7.68
C SER A 130 -5.15 4.46 -7.41
N ASN A 131 -5.71 5.21 -6.46
CA ASN A 131 -5.21 6.53 -6.11
C ASN A 131 -5.73 7.01 -4.73
N LEU A 132 -4.98 7.95 -4.16
CA LEU A 132 -5.26 8.53 -2.83
C LEU A 132 -6.64 9.20 -2.71
N PRO A 133 -7.15 9.97 -3.69
CA PRO A 133 -8.54 10.48 -3.69
C PRO A 133 -9.59 9.42 -3.35
N TRP A 134 -9.58 8.29 -4.06
CA TRP A 134 -10.51 7.21 -3.78
C TRP A 134 -10.23 6.53 -2.45
N ALA A 135 -8.97 6.35 -2.06
CA ALA A 135 -8.64 5.76 -0.77
C ALA A 135 -9.23 6.57 0.40
N VAL A 136 -9.10 7.90 0.39
CA VAL A 136 -9.69 8.75 1.45
C VAL A 136 -11.21 8.65 1.44
N HIS A 137 -11.84 8.69 0.26
CA HIS A 137 -13.28 8.51 0.14
C HIS A 137 -13.75 7.18 0.76
N GLU A 138 -13.06 6.07 0.50
CA GLU A 138 -13.40 4.77 1.09
C GLU A 138 -13.24 4.74 2.61
N VAL A 139 -12.21 5.39 3.16
CA VAL A 139 -11.95 5.40 4.62
C VAL A 139 -12.93 6.30 5.39
N GLN A 140 -13.51 7.31 4.73
CA GLN A 140 -14.43 8.26 5.35
C GLN A 140 -15.92 7.88 5.25
N LYS A 141 -16.25 6.80 4.52
CA LYS A 141 -17.60 6.21 4.54
C LYS A 141 -17.94 5.66 5.91
#